data_AF-A0A365XRY6-F1
#
_entry.id   AF-A0A365XRY6-F1
#
_cell.length_a   1.000
_cell.length_b   1.000
_cell.length_c   1.000
_cell.angle_alpha   90.00
_cell.angle_beta   90.00
_cell.angle_gamma   90.00
#
_symmetry.space_group_name_H-M   'P 1'
#
loop_
_entity.id
_entity.type
_entity.pdbx_description
1 polymer ?
#
loop_
_entity_poly.entity_id
_entity_poly.type
_entity_poly.pdbx_seq_one_letter_code
_entity_poly.pdbx_strand_id
1 'polypeptide(L)'
;MKKILLLHVLIALFLSVKAQRVHKISADSVLLTGDCCGTELILENKTSKINGFLKNNGKGRTSFTKLQLVTVGDSAIAIPGQDTLRIRDVWWLGNMTRGLVIAPDTNYLVPASIHVVLLPDISQPRQITLPAPEQNKNREIVIVDKTSGSNRWKINGAFVNRGVNGTPPYTADNNLTVGQGDKLMLVSDGVKWYNTQVCCGM
;
A
#
# COMPACT_ATOMS: atom_id res chain seq x y z
N MET A 1 42.63 -41.65 -49.43
CA MET A 1 43.38 -41.31 -48.20
C MET A 1 42.99 -39.94 -47.62
N LYS A 2 43.46 -38.78 -48.13
CA LYS A 2 43.24 -37.44 -47.50
C LYS A 2 41.81 -37.16 -46.95
N LYS A 3 40.75 -37.49 -47.70
CA LYS A 3 39.34 -37.32 -47.25
C LYS A 3 38.96 -38.12 -45.99
N ILE A 4 39.56 -39.30 -45.79
CA ILE A 4 39.30 -40.17 -44.63
C ILE A 4 39.97 -39.60 -43.37
N LEU A 5 41.19 -39.05 -43.50
CA LEU A 5 41.89 -38.37 -42.41
C LEU A 5 41.07 -37.16 -41.91
N LEU A 6 40.56 -36.34 -42.84
CA LEU A 6 39.71 -35.19 -42.52
C LEU A 6 38.45 -35.58 -41.73
N LEU A 7 37.80 -36.69 -42.09
CA LEU A 7 36.62 -37.20 -41.39
C LEU A 7 36.94 -37.60 -39.93
N HIS A 8 38.07 -38.28 -39.69
CA HIS A 8 38.49 -38.66 -38.34
C HIS A 8 38.82 -37.44 -37.47
N VAL A 9 39.50 -36.43 -38.04
CA VAL A 9 39.79 -35.16 -37.35
C VAL A 9 38.50 -34.44 -36.96
N LEU A 10 37.51 -34.37 -37.86
CA LEU A 10 36.21 -33.76 -37.57
C LEU A 10 35.46 -34.50 -36.46
N ILE A 11 35.44 -35.84 -36.47
CA ILE A 11 34.80 -36.65 -35.42
C ILE A 11 35.48 -36.42 -34.06
N ALA A 12 36.81 -36.38 -34.00
CA ALA A 12 37.55 -36.10 -32.77
C ALA A 12 37.27 -34.69 -32.20
N LEU A 13 37.13 -33.69 -33.07
CA LEU A 13 36.73 -32.34 -32.68
C LEU A 13 35.29 -32.30 -32.13
N PHE A 14 34.33 -32.98 -32.77
CA PHE A 14 32.95 -33.04 -32.27
C PHE A 14 32.82 -33.75 -30.92
N LEU A 15 33.60 -34.82 -30.67
CA LEU A 15 33.64 -35.51 -29.37
C LEU A 15 34.15 -34.61 -28.23
N SER A 16 34.95 -33.59 -28.55
CA SER A 16 35.49 -32.64 -27.57
C SER A 16 34.46 -31.59 -27.10
N VAL A 17 33.30 -31.47 -27.75
CA VAL A 17 32.27 -30.44 -27.44
C VAL A 17 31.34 -30.91 -26.31
N LYS A 18 31.89 -31.12 -25.11
CA LYS A 18 31.10 -31.42 -23.88
C LYS A 18 31.67 -30.73 -22.64
N ALA A 19 31.16 -29.55 -22.30
CA ALA A 19 31.54 -28.83 -21.08
C ALA A 19 30.46 -27.89 -20.50
N GLN A 20 29.18 -28.28 -20.48
CA GLN A 20 28.21 -27.58 -19.63
C GLN A 20 28.42 -28.03 -18.17
N ARG A 21 29.26 -27.31 -17.43
CA ARG A 21 29.64 -27.66 -16.05
C ARG A 21 28.45 -27.51 -15.09
N VAL A 22 27.84 -28.63 -14.71
CA VAL A 22 26.82 -28.68 -13.65
C VAL A 22 27.52 -28.83 -12.30
N HIS A 23 27.77 -27.71 -11.63
CA HIS A 23 28.27 -27.71 -10.26
C HIS A 23 27.11 -28.02 -9.30
N LYS A 24 27.05 -29.25 -8.78
CA LYS A 24 26.03 -29.72 -7.84
C LYS A 24 26.62 -29.88 -6.44
N ILE A 25 26.17 -29.07 -5.48
CA ILE A 25 26.34 -29.37 -4.06
C ILE A 25 25.37 -30.51 -3.70
N SER A 26 25.84 -31.51 -2.97
CA SER A 26 25.07 -32.71 -2.61
C SER A 26 25.31 -33.09 -1.16
N ALA A 27 24.81 -32.26 -0.26
CA ALA A 27 24.85 -32.43 1.19
C ALA A 27 23.46 -32.14 1.77
N ASP A 28 23.10 -32.80 2.87
CA ASP A 28 21.77 -32.67 3.49
C ASP A 28 21.60 -31.34 4.23
N SER A 29 22.71 -30.76 4.69
CA SER A 29 22.81 -29.41 5.23
C SER A 29 24.08 -28.72 4.73
N VAL A 30 24.01 -27.39 4.56
CA VAL A 30 25.18 -26.54 4.30
C VAL A 30 25.23 -25.54 5.45
N LEU A 31 26.18 -25.73 6.35
CA LEU A 31 26.49 -24.77 7.40
C LEU A 31 27.62 -23.86 6.92
N LEU A 32 27.47 -22.56 7.13
CA LEU A 32 28.52 -21.57 6.97
C LEU A 32 28.92 -21.06 8.36
N THR A 33 30.17 -21.26 8.76
CA THR A 33 30.72 -20.68 9.99
C THR A 33 31.61 -19.49 9.66
N GLY A 34 31.75 -18.59 10.64
CA GLY A 34 32.38 -17.27 10.47
C GLY A 34 33.39 -17.04 11.58
N ASP A 35 34.45 -17.84 11.59
CA ASP A 35 35.39 -17.99 12.72
C ASP A 35 36.19 -16.71 13.05
N CYS A 36 36.06 -15.66 12.24
CA CYS A 36 36.70 -14.34 12.39
C CYS A 36 35.89 -13.21 11.72
N CYS A 37 35.24 -13.49 10.58
CA CYS A 37 34.40 -12.55 9.83
C CYS A 37 33.03 -13.17 9.58
N GLY A 38 31.98 -12.33 9.46
CA GLY A 38 30.62 -12.79 9.16
C GLY A 38 30.51 -13.46 7.78
N THR A 39 29.81 -14.60 7.73
CA THR A 39 29.66 -15.42 6.53
C THR A 39 28.27 -15.21 5.89
N GLU A 40 28.22 -15.06 4.57
CA GLU A 40 26.99 -14.84 3.81
C GLU A 40 26.84 -15.87 2.69
N LEU A 41 25.61 -16.34 2.44
CA LEU A 41 25.28 -17.20 1.29
C LEU A 41 24.71 -16.36 0.14
N ILE A 42 25.60 -15.81 -0.69
CA ILE A 42 25.19 -15.05 -1.88
C ILE A 42 24.79 -16.02 -3.01
N LEU A 43 23.51 -16.04 -3.36
CA LEU A 43 22.96 -16.82 -4.47
C LEU A 43 22.68 -15.92 -5.68
N GLU A 44 23.70 -15.59 -6.48
CA GLU A 44 23.49 -14.84 -7.72
C GLU A 44 23.02 -15.74 -8.88
N ASN A 45 22.17 -15.19 -9.75
CA ASN A 45 21.77 -15.77 -11.02
C ASN A 45 21.93 -14.70 -12.13
N LYS A 46 22.04 -15.12 -13.40
CA LYS A 46 22.22 -14.26 -14.59
C LYS A 46 21.15 -13.16 -14.76
N THR A 47 20.04 -13.24 -14.01
CA THR A 47 18.96 -12.26 -13.93
C THR A 47 19.12 -11.28 -12.76
N SER A 48 20.33 -10.97 -12.29
CA SER A 48 20.59 -10.15 -11.09
C SER A 48 20.06 -8.70 -11.13
N LYS A 49 19.56 -8.23 -12.28
CA LYS A 49 18.86 -6.94 -12.44
C LYS A 49 17.32 -7.03 -12.32
N ILE A 50 16.77 -8.11 -11.76
CA ILE A 50 15.32 -8.35 -11.70
C ILE A 50 14.88 -8.65 -10.26
N ASN A 51 14.01 -7.81 -9.71
CA ASN A 51 13.34 -8.06 -8.43
C ASN A 51 12.50 -9.33 -8.52
N GLY A 52 12.74 -10.26 -7.61
CA GLY A 52 12.17 -11.60 -7.61
C GLY A 52 12.44 -12.33 -6.31
N PHE A 53 12.04 -13.60 -6.25
CA PHE A 53 12.11 -14.42 -5.06
C PHE A 53 12.43 -15.88 -5.40
N LEU A 54 12.82 -16.64 -4.38
CA LEU A 54 13.06 -18.07 -4.47
C LEU A 54 11.73 -18.84 -4.34
N LYS A 55 11.15 -19.26 -5.47
CA LYS A 55 9.91 -20.06 -5.51
C LYS A 55 10.22 -21.54 -5.33
N ASN A 56 9.63 -22.18 -4.33
CA ASN A 56 9.59 -23.64 -4.21
C ASN A 56 8.59 -24.21 -5.24
N ASN A 57 9.04 -25.12 -6.10
CA ASN A 57 8.24 -25.77 -7.15
C ASN A 57 7.83 -27.21 -6.77
N GLY A 58 7.98 -27.58 -5.51
CA GLY A 58 7.83 -28.94 -5.01
C GLY A 58 9.06 -29.82 -5.30
N LYS A 59 9.03 -31.07 -4.82
CA LYS A 59 10.08 -32.09 -5.02
C LYS A 59 11.50 -31.60 -4.66
N GLY A 60 11.62 -30.73 -3.64
CA GLY A 60 12.89 -30.16 -3.19
C GLY A 60 13.56 -29.20 -4.17
N ARG A 61 12.83 -28.65 -5.15
CA ARG A 61 13.38 -27.77 -6.18
C ARG A 61 12.91 -26.33 -6.02
N THR A 62 13.86 -25.41 -5.91
CA THR A 62 13.60 -23.97 -5.80
C THR A 62 14.15 -23.24 -7.03
N SER A 63 13.44 -22.23 -7.53
CA SER A 63 13.89 -21.40 -8.66
C SER A 63 13.67 -19.91 -8.41
N PHE A 64 14.67 -19.09 -8.79
CA PHE A 64 14.49 -17.65 -8.94
C PHE A 64 13.35 -17.34 -9.90
N THR A 65 12.34 -16.64 -9.40
CA THR A 65 11.13 -16.27 -10.14
C THR A 65 10.97 -14.76 -10.06
N LYS A 66 10.75 -14.08 -11.19
CA LYS A 66 10.46 -12.63 -11.21
C LYS A 66 9.20 -12.38 -10.38
N LEU A 67 9.22 -11.35 -9.53
CA LEU A 67 8.03 -10.96 -8.79
C LEU A 67 6.95 -10.49 -9.77
N GLN A 68 5.79 -11.14 -9.73
CA GLN A 68 4.59 -10.76 -10.46
C GLN A 68 3.51 -10.46 -9.43
N LEU A 69 2.89 -9.30 -9.56
CA LEU A 69 1.79 -8.83 -8.71
C LEU A 69 0.57 -8.67 -9.61
N VAL A 70 -0.56 -9.28 -9.21
CA VAL A 70 -1.82 -9.25 -9.95
C VAL A 70 -2.92 -8.75 -9.02
N THR A 71 -3.69 -7.76 -9.44
CA THR A 71 -4.85 -7.27 -8.68
C THR A 71 -5.97 -8.31 -8.68
N VAL A 72 -6.58 -8.54 -7.52
CA VAL A 72 -7.66 -9.51 -7.32
C VAL A 72 -8.86 -8.78 -6.72
N GLY A 73 -9.71 -8.27 -7.60
CA GLY A 73 -10.71 -7.25 -7.23
C GLY A 73 -10.06 -5.95 -6.75
N ASP A 74 -10.83 -5.12 -6.06
CA ASP A 74 -10.44 -3.73 -5.77
C ASP A 74 -9.54 -3.57 -4.53
N SER A 75 -9.39 -4.61 -3.70
CA SER A 75 -8.78 -4.51 -2.35
C SER A 75 -7.73 -5.59 -2.04
N ALA A 76 -7.20 -6.28 -3.05
CA ALA A 76 -6.13 -7.26 -2.85
C ALA A 76 -5.16 -7.32 -4.04
N ILE A 77 -3.91 -7.69 -3.74
CA ILE A 77 -2.88 -8.07 -4.73
C ILE A 77 -2.40 -9.47 -4.40
N ALA A 78 -2.42 -10.36 -5.39
CA ALA A 78 -1.89 -11.70 -5.30
C ALA A 78 -0.50 -11.83 -5.93
N ILE A 79 0.30 -12.70 -5.34
CA ILE A 79 1.48 -13.31 -5.98
C ILE A 79 0.99 -14.63 -6.63
N PRO A 80 0.93 -14.74 -7.97
CA PRO A 80 0.24 -15.85 -8.63
C PRO A 80 0.74 -17.25 -8.23
N GLY A 81 -0.19 -18.05 -7.70
CA GLY A 81 0.09 -19.40 -7.22
C GLY A 81 0.90 -19.44 -5.92
N GLN A 82 0.81 -18.41 -5.08
CA GLN A 82 1.27 -18.41 -3.68
C GLN A 82 0.21 -17.83 -2.74
N ASP A 83 0.20 -16.52 -2.54
CA ASP A 83 -0.58 -15.84 -1.49
C ASP A 83 -1.25 -14.56 -2.01
N THR A 84 -2.27 -14.10 -1.30
CA THR A 84 -3.08 -12.92 -1.65
C THR A 84 -3.06 -11.90 -0.52
N LEU A 85 -2.20 -10.89 -0.66
CA LEU A 85 -2.14 -9.76 0.26
C LEU A 85 -3.43 -8.94 0.14
N ARG A 86 -4.28 -9.02 1.17
CA ARG A 86 -5.43 -8.15 1.32
C ARG A 86 -4.94 -6.75 1.71
N ILE A 87 -5.12 -5.80 0.80
CA ILE A 87 -4.85 -4.37 1.03
C ILE A 87 -5.94 -3.77 1.94
N ARG A 88 -7.05 -4.50 2.16
CA ARG A 88 -8.12 -4.20 3.11
C ARG A 88 -7.70 -4.13 4.59
N ASP A 89 -6.42 -4.25 4.93
CA ASP A 89 -5.88 -3.97 6.27
C ASP A 89 -4.85 -2.82 6.28
N VAL A 90 -4.53 -2.23 5.12
CA VAL A 90 -3.57 -1.10 4.96
C VAL A 90 -4.24 0.27 5.23
N TRP A 91 -5.42 0.29 5.85
CA TRP A 91 -6.13 1.53 6.25
C TRP A 91 -5.35 2.40 7.25
N TRP A 92 -4.37 1.81 7.95
CA TRP A 92 -3.48 2.53 8.87
C TRP A 92 -2.19 3.03 8.21
N LEU A 93 -1.80 2.50 7.05
CA LEU A 93 -0.53 2.80 6.36
C LEU A 93 -0.72 3.19 4.88
N GLY A 94 -1.80 3.93 4.60
CA GLY A 94 -1.76 5.02 3.62
C GLY A 94 -1.61 4.65 2.14
N ASN A 95 -2.48 3.79 1.61
CA ASN A 95 -2.69 3.74 0.15
C ASN A 95 -3.80 4.73 -0.29
N MET A 96 -3.58 6.01 0.05
CA MET A 96 -4.50 7.12 -0.20
C MET A 96 -4.37 7.63 -1.64
N THR A 97 -4.98 6.95 -2.62
CA THR A 97 -4.94 7.35 -4.05
C THR A 97 -5.36 8.81 -4.30
N ARG A 98 -6.19 9.36 -3.40
CA ARG A 98 -6.59 10.77 -3.34
C ARG A 98 -6.67 11.27 -1.89
N GLY A 99 -5.51 11.28 -1.24
CA GLY A 99 -5.30 12.03 0.00
C GLY A 99 -5.06 13.51 -0.26
N LEU A 100 -5.51 14.37 0.66
CA LEU A 100 -5.28 15.81 0.61
C LEU A 100 -4.57 16.27 1.88
N VAL A 101 -3.41 16.90 1.72
CA VAL A 101 -2.80 17.77 2.73
C VAL A 101 -3.10 19.21 2.31
N ILE A 102 -3.67 20.02 3.20
CA ILE A 102 -4.10 21.38 2.88
C ILE A 102 -2.94 22.35 3.17
N ALA A 103 -2.54 23.14 2.17
CA ALA A 103 -1.58 24.22 2.35
C ALA A 103 -2.14 25.31 3.29
N PRO A 104 -1.35 25.89 4.22
CA PRO A 104 -1.85 26.64 5.38
C PRO A 104 -2.46 28.03 5.08
N ASP A 105 -2.80 28.34 3.83
CA ASP A 105 -2.84 29.71 3.32
C ASP A 105 -4.25 30.28 3.14
N THR A 106 -5.26 29.46 2.78
CA THR A 106 -6.61 29.92 2.40
C THR A 106 -7.74 28.96 2.80
N ASN A 107 -8.99 29.43 2.72
CA ASN A 107 -10.18 28.57 2.88
C ASN A 107 -10.24 27.52 1.76
N TYR A 108 -10.27 26.23 2.12
CA TYR A 108 -10.10 25.15 1.14
C TYR A 108 -11.39 24.38 0.84
N LEU A 109 -11.82 24.32 -0.42
CA LEU A 109 -12.94 23.47 -0.87
C LEU A 109 -12.45 22.04 -1.17
N VAL A 110 -12.88 21.05 -0.39
CA VAL A 110 -12.52 19.64 -0.55
C VAL A 110 -13.16 19.08 -1.83
N PRO A 111 -12.38 18.63 -2.84
CA PRO A 111 -12.94 18.07 -4.08
C PRO A 111 -13.85 16.86 -3.86
N ALA A 112 -14.72 16.60 -4.83
CA ALA A 112 -15.63 15.44 -4.88
C ALA A 112 -14.92 14.07 -4.77
N SER A 113 -13.60 14.03 -4.96
CA SER A 113 -12.79 12.81 -5.10
C SER A 113 -11.77 12.57 -3.97
N ILE A 114 -11.72 13.42 -2.93
CA ILE A 114 -10.80 13.28 -1.79
C ILE A 114 -11.46 12.50 -0.65
N HIS A 115 -11.05 11.26 -0.39
CA HIS A 115 -11.66 10.46 0.68
C HIS A 115 -11.01 10.64 2.05
N VAL A 116 -9.81 11.26 2.11
CA VAL A 116 -9.12 11.56 3.37
C VAL A 116 -8.51 12.96 3.32
N VAL A 117 -8.83 13.78 4.32
CA VAL A 117 -8.24 15.11 4.54
C VAL A 117 -7.34 15.06 5.77
N LEU A 118 -6.07 15.44 5.58
CA LEU A 118 -5.11 15.63 6.66
C LEU A 118 -4.97 17.13 6.93
N LEU A 119 -5.26 17.52 8.17
CA LEU A 119 -5.21 18.90 8.62
C LEU A 119 -3.89 19.15 9.36
N PRO A 120 -2.94 19.92 8.79
CA PRO A 120 -1.65 20.20 9.42
C PRO A 120 -1.75 21.27 10.51
N ASP A 121 -0.63 21.51 11.19
CA ASP A 121 -0.43 22.64 12.10
C ASP A 121 -0.85 23.99 11.50
N ILE A 122 -1.53 24.79 12.30
CA ILE A 122 -2.02 26.13 11.94
C ILE A 122 -1.69 27.16 13.02
N SER A 123 -1.09 28.27 12.60
CA SER A 123 -0.74 29.42 13.46
C SER A 123 -1.94 30.33 13.78
N GLN A 124 -3.05 30.16 13.06
CA GLN A 124 -4.31 30.90 13.20
C GLN A 124 -5.48 29.95 12.89
N PRO A 125 -6.71 30.17 13.38
CA PRO A 125 -7.87 29.37 12.98
C PRO A 125 -8.07 29.35 11.46
N ARG A 126 -8.40 28.18 10.90
CA ARG A 126 -8.59 27.96 9.45
C ARG A 126 -9.92 27.27 9.16
N GLN A 127 -10.37 27.36 7.91
CA GLN A 127 -11.62 26.71 7.47
C GLN A 127 -11.42 25.85 6.22
N ILE A 128 -12.12 24.72 6.19
CA ILE A 128 -12.32 23.91 4.99
C ILE A 128 -13.81 23.86 4.68
N THR A 129 -14.19 23.56 3.45
CA THR A 129 -15.58 23.37 3.03
C THR A 129 -15.73 22.01 2.36
N LEU A 130 -16.67 21.20 2.82
CA LEU A 130 -17.03 19.93 2.19
C LEU A 130 -17.87 20.19 0.93
N PRO A 131 -17.80 19.31 -0.09
CA PRO A 131 -18.61 19.45 -1.28
C PRO A 131 -20.08 19.12 -1.00
N ALA A 132 -20.94 19.58 -1.90
CA ALA A 132 -22.40 19.45 -1.83
C ALA A 132 -22.82 17.97 -1.64
N PRO A 133 -23.57 17.61 -0.57
CA PRO A 133 -23.93 16.22 -0.26
C PRO A 133 -24.58 15.45 -1.42
N GLU A 134 -25.37 16.15 -2.23
CA GLU A 134 -26.17 15.65 -3.36
C GLU A 134 -25.29 14.99 -4.43
N GLN A 135 -24.12 15.58 -4.70
CA GLN A 135 -23.13 15.04 -5.63
C GLN A 135 -22.26 13.92 -5.01
N ASN A 136 -22.51 13.57 -3.75
CA ASN A 136 -21.64 12.76 -2.90
C ASN A 136 -22.41 11.70 -2.11
N LYS A 137 -23.57 11.27 -2.58
CA LYS A 137 -24.37 10.22 -1.94
C LYS A 137 -23.56 8.93 -1.72
N ASN A 138 -23.68 8.37 -0.51
CA ASN A 138 -22.95 7.21 -0.01
C ASN A 138 -21.41 7.38 0.05
N ARG A 139 -20.89 8.60 -0.09
CA ARG A 139 -19.45 8.88 0.05
C ARG A 139 -19.06 9.01 1.52
N GLU A 140 -17.95 8.37 1.87
CA GLU A 140 -17.20 8.63 3.10
C GLU A 140 -16.07 9.63 2.86
N ILE A 141 -15.85 10.52 3.84
CA ILE A 141 -14.67 11.38 4.00
C ILE A 141 -14.16 11.20 5.44
N VAL A 142 -12.90 10.78 5.60
CA VAL A 142 -12.21 10.80 6.89
C VAL A 142 -11.41 12.09 7.03
N ILE A 143 -11.47 12.72 8.19
CA ILE A 143 -10.73 13.96 8.49
C ILE A 143 -9.92 13.71 9.76
N VAL A 144 -8.62 13.94 9.69
CA VAL A 144 -7.67 13.69 10.79
C VAL A 144 -6.95 14.99 11.10
N ASP A 145 -7.06 15.44 12.34
CA ASP A 145 -6.28 16.58 12.81
C ASP A 145 -4.87 16.14 13.25
N LYS A 146 -3.86 16.90 12.80
CA LYS A 146 -2.45 16.77 13.17
C LYS A 146 -1.89 18.05 13.79
N THR A 147 -2.73 19.04 14.10
CA THR A 147 -2.35 20.21 14.88
C THR A 147 -1.77 19.83 16.24
N SER A 148 -0.78 20.61 16.66
CA SER A 148 -0.07 20.50 17.93
C SER A 148 -0.36 21.67 18.90
N GLY A 149 -1.18 22.63 18.46
CA GLY A 149 -1.51 23.86 19.19
C GLY A 149 -3.01 24.06 19.46
N SER A 150 -3.35 25.19 20.08
CA SER A 150 -4.71 25.53 20.53
C SER A 150 -5.66 26.01 19.43
N ASN A 151 -5.14 26.32 18.23
CA ASN A 151 -5.95 26.68 17.07
C ASN A 151 -6.79 25.50 16.58
N ARG A 152 -8.00 25.76 16.11
CA ARG A 152 -8.94 24.74 15.63
C ARG A 152 -9.30 24.94 14.17
N TRP A 153 -9.55 23.83 13.49
CA TRP A 153 -10.07 23.79 12.13
C TRP A 153 -11.59 23.81 12.13
N LYS A 154 -12.18 24.71 11.33
CA LYS A 154 -13.62 24.76 11.09
C LYS A 154 -13.94 24.04 9.78
N ILE A 155 -14.84 23.06 9.82
CA ILE A 155 -15.25 22.27 8.67
C ILE A 155 -16.64 22.71 8.28
N ASN A 156 -16.76 23.57 7.27
CA ASN A 156 -18.05 24.01 6.74
C ASN A 156 -18.69 22.92 5.86
N GLY A 157 -20.01 22.81 5.87
CA GLY A 157 -20.76 21.78 5.14
C GLY A 157 -22.21 21.68 5.64
N ALA A 158 -23.06 20.97 4.91
CA ALA A 158 -24.45 20.77 5.30
C ALA A 158 -24.59 19.58 6.28
N PHE A 159 -24.58 19.85 7.58
CA PHE A 159 -24.72 18.84 8.66
C PHE A 159 -26.17 18.76 9.22
N VAL A 160 -26.42 17.82 10.14
CA VAL A 160 -27.76 17.41 10.65
C VAL A 160 -28.06 18.00 12.05
N ASN A 161 -29.32 18.41 12.31
CA ASN A 161 -29.94 19.23 13.42
C ASN A 161 -29.59 18.90 14.91
N ARG A 162 -30.42 19.19 15.95
CA ARG A 162 -30.22 18.93 17.43
C ARG A 162 -30.74 17.58 17.97
N GLY A 163 -29.95 16.84 18.79
CA GLY A 163 -30.39 15.82 19.76
C GLY A 163 -29.44 15.71 20.98
N VAL A 164 -29.93 15.80 22.21
CA VAL A 164 -29.09 15.76 23.46
C VAL A 164 -29.06 14.37 24.11
N ASN A 165 -30.05 13.52 23.82
CA ASN A 165 -30.27 12.24 24.50
C ASN A 165 -30.16 11.05 23.52
N GLY A 166 -28.96 10.47 23.40
CA GLY A 166 -28.71 9.09 22.90
C GLY A 166 -28.98 8.78 21.42
N THR A 167 -29.83 9.55 20.74
CA THR A 167 -30.23 9.35 19.34
C THR A 167 -29.77 10.56 18.52
N PRO A 168 -29.05 10.39 17.38
CA PRO A 168 -28.54 11.52 16.59
C PRO A 168 -29.71 12.36 16.07
N PRO A 169 -29.61 13.70 15.99
CA PRO A 169 -28.40 14.53 15.66
C PRO A 169 -27.57 15.09 16.85
N TYR A 170 -26.51 15.92 16.81
CA TYR A 170 -25.75 16.81 15.87
C TYR A 170 -25.84 18.37 15.98
N THR A 171 -25.82 19.20 14.94
CA THR A 171 -26.36 20.60 14.96
C THR A 171 -26.86 21.10 13.59
N ALA A 172 -27.78 22.07 13.57
CA ALA A 172 -28.22 22.80 12.35
C ALA A 172 -27.20 23.88 11.90
N ASP A 173 -25.96 23.75 12.37
CA ASP A 173 -24.85 24.59 12.02
C ASP A 173 -24.27 24.11 10.70
N ASN A 174 -24.03 25.01 9.75
CA ASN A 174 -23.35 24.69 8.50
C ASN A 174 -21.83 24.45 8.70
N ASN A 175 -21.42 24.03 9.90
CA ASN A 175 -20.03 23.81 10.27
C ASN A 175 -19.87 22.86 11.47
N LEU A 176 -18.77 22.12 11.48
CA LEU A 176 -18.18 21.45 12.65
C LEU A 176 -16.86 22.15 13.02
N THR A 177 -16.34 21.89 14.23
CA THR A 177 -15.01 22.34 14.68
C THR A 177 -14.22 21.14 15.18
N VAL A 178 -12.93 21.11 14.86
CA VAL A 178 -11.98 20.01 15.11
C VAL A 178 -10.69 20.61 15.68
N GLY A 179 -10.06 19.94 16.66
CA GLY A 179 -8.77 20.35 17.22
C GLY A 179 -7.80 19.19 17.41
N GLN A 180 -6.64 19.50 18.00
CA GLN A 180 -5.52 18.59 18.25
C GLN A 180 -5.93 17.15 18.59
N GLY A 181 -5.61 16.22 17.68
CA GLY A 181 -5.83 14.78 17.83
C GLY A 181 -7.23 14.27 17.49
N ASP A 182 -8.20 15.15 17.22
CA ASP A 182 -9.54 14.75 16.79
C ASP A 182 -9.49 13.98 15.45
N LYS A 183 -10.39 13.01 15.33
CA LYS A 183 -10.70 12.32 14.09
C LYS A 183 -12.21 12.40 13.85
N LEU A 184 -12.61 12.76 12.64
CA LEU A 184 -13.98 12.62 12.15
C LEU A 184 -14.04 11.60 11.00
N MET A 185 -15.16 10.88 10.95
CA MET A 185 -15.55 10.01 9.84
C MET A 185 -16.93 10.50 9.41
N LEU A 186 -17.03 11.02 8.19
CA LEU A 186 -18.21 11.71 7.68
C LEU A 186 -18.78 10.94 6.49
N VAL A 187 -20.07 10.60 6.53
CA VAL A 187 -20.78 9.94 5.42
C VAL A 187 -21.88 10.86 4.90
N SER A 188 -22.07 10.94 3.59
CA SER A 188 -23.21 11.65 2.96
C SER A 188 -24.32 10.69 2.54
N ASP A 189 -25.57 11.04 2.80
CA ASP A 189 -26.77 10.31 2.32
C ASP A 189 -27.31 10.82 0.97
N GLY A 190 -26.72 11.91 0.45
CA GLY A 190 -27.22 12.67 -0.70
C GLY A 190 -27.97 13.96 -0.35
N VAL A 191 -28.08 14.32 0.94
CA VAL A 191 -28.76 15.54 1.43
C VAL A 191 -27.95 16.22 2.54
N LYS A 192 -27.27 15.44 3.40
CA LYS A 192 -26.49 15.92 4.55
C LYS A 192 -25.25 15.06 4.78
N TRP A 193 -24.26 15.65 5.47
CA TRP A 193 -23.10 14.95 6.04
C TRP A 193 -23.38 14.53 7.50
N TYR A 194 -23.10 13.27 7.80
CA TYR A 194 -23.32 12.60 9.09
C TYR A 194 -21.97 12.22 9.70
N ASN A 195 -21.70 12.60 10.95
CA ASN A 195 -20.56 12.07 11.68
C ASN A 195 -20.91 10.67 12.21
N THR A 196 -20.14 9.65 11.84
CA THR A 196 -20.35 8.25 12.24
C THR A 196 -19.56 7.85 13.49
N GLN A 197 -18.66 8.69 14.02
CA GLN A 197 -17.91 8.43 15.25
C GLN A 197 -18.72 8.72 16.55
N VAL A 198 -20.04 8.59 16.48
CA VAL A 198 -20.90 8.51 17.67
C VAL A 198 -20.78 7.09 18.23
N CYS A 199 -20.76 6.94 19.56
CA CYS A 199 -20.70 5.65 20.27
C CYS A 199 -19.38 4.85 20.12
N CYS A 200 -18.26 5.47 20.53
CA CYS A 200 -17.10 4.73 21.08
C CYS A 200 -16.50 5.46 22.30
N GLY A 201 -17.37 5.96 23.18
CA GLY A 201 -16.99 6.33 24.55
C GLY A 201 -17.25 5.15 25.47
N MET A 202 -16.17 4.55 25.97
CA MET A 202 -16.13 3.72 27.18
C MET A 202 -15.42 4.51 28.27
#